data_AF-A0A3M9MBD1-F1
#
_entry.id   AF-A0A3M9MBD1-F1
#
_cell.length_a   1.000
_cell.length_b   1.000
_cell.length_c   1.000
_cell.angle_alpha   90.00
_cell.angle_beta   90.00
_cell.angle_gamma   90.00
#
_symmetry.space_group_name_H-M   'P 1'
#
loop_
_entity.id
_entity.type
_entity.pdbx_description
1 polymer ?
#
loop_
_entity_poly.entity_id
_entity_poly.type
_entity_poly.pdbx_seq_one_letter_code
_entity_poly.pdbx_strand_id
1 'polypeptide(L)'
;MVLPEYDAVLAMTAETTQMQAVLDAAWDHLLPGLDAGGSCTADEELAGRLSCAAVRIPGDDASGTDTTRLVRDGGDAAPKVDAVSIEIADDGWVAVFHAGERRWELPVGKGTWAAGEWKGDPGVPFRSAGGWVSGRFRAELRMIRTPHVIQLVADRGAGTAQLRWREQPLHGCGPGQHSIQPG
;
A
#
# COMPACT_ATOMS: atom_id res chain seq x y z
N MET A 1 -3.88 13.06 -20.28
CA MET A 1 -3.77 13.11 -21.75
C MET A 1 -5.16 13.26 -22.34
N VAL A 2 -5.29 14.09 -23.37
CA VAL A 2 -6.53 14.20 -24.17
C VAL A 2 -6.35 13.38 -25.45
N LEU A 3 -7.36 12.61 -25.83
CA LEU A 3 -7.41 11.72 -27.00
C LEU A 3 -8.62 12.12 -27.85
N PRO A 4 -8.51 13.19 -28.66
CA PRO A 4 -9.65 13.72 -29.40
C PRO A 4 -10.27 12.72 -30.37
N GLU A 5 -9.46 11.86 -30.98
CA GLU A 5 -9.90 10.85 -31.95
C GLU A 5 -10.86 9.83 -31.34
N TYR A 6 -10.74 9.60 -30.02
CA TYR A 6 -11.53 8.66 -29.23
C TYR A 6 -12.57 9.37 -28.33
N ASP A 7 -12.74 10.69 -28.48
CA ASP A 7 -13.55 11.55 -27.58
C ASP A 7 -13.30 11.27 -26.08
N ALA A 8 -12.02 11.08 -25.71
CA ALA A 8 -11.64 10.59 -24.39
C ALA A 8 -10.54 11.41 -23.71
N VAL A 9 -10.50 11.34 -22.38
CA VAL A 9 -9.40 11.88 -21.57
C VAL A 9 -8.88 10.78 -20.65
N LEU A 10 -7.58 10.46 -20.77
CA LEU A 10 -6.88 9.56 -19.85
C LEU A 10 -6.21 10.38 -18.75
N ALA A 11 -6.74 10.28 -17.53
CA ALA A 11 -6.09 10.76 -16.32
C ALA A 11 -5.55 9.57 -15.53
N MET A 12 -4.30 9.67 -15.06
CA MET A 12 -3.65 8.61 -14.28
C MET A 12 -3.01 9.18 -13.03
N THR A 13 -3.23 8.49 -11.91
CA THR A 13 -2.57 8.74 -10.63
C THR A 13 -1.73 7.51 -10.31
N ALA A 14 -0.42 7.60 -10.53
CA ALA A 14 0.47 6.45 -10.44
C ALA A 14 1.69 6.75 -9.56
N GLU A 15 2.05 5.76 -8.74
CA GLU A 15 3.32 5.69 -8.02
C GLU A 15 4.30 4.93 -8.91
N THR A 16 4.74 5.56 -10.01
CA THR A 16 5.65 4.92 -10.97
C THR A 16 6.60 5.94 -11.58
N THR A 17 7.87 5.55 -11.72
CA THR A 17 8.88 6.27 -12.49
C THR A 17 8.91 5.86 -13.96
N GLN A 18 8.26 4.75 -14.30
CA GLN A 18 8.23 4.18 -15.65
C GLN A 18 6.99 4.67 -16.43
N MET A 19 6.80 5.98 -16.49
CA MET A 19 5.60 6.58 -17.08
C MET A 19 5.43 6.19 -18.56
N GLN A 20 6.52 6.10 -19.32
CA GLN A 20 6.44 5.71 -20.73
C GLN A 20 5.92 4.29 -20.92
N ALA A 21 6.36 3.32 -20.11
CA ALA A 21 5.84 1.96 -20.21
C ALA A 21 4.33 1.88 -19.90
N VAL A 22 3.83 2.72 -19.00
CA VAL A 22 2.39 2.81 -18.72
C VAL A 22 1.63 3.42 -19.89
N LEU A 23 2.18 4.45 -20.52
CA LEU A 23 1.58 5.06 -21.71
C LEU A 23 1.61 4.09 -22.89
N ASP A 24 2.73 3.43 -23.15
CA ASP A 24 2.85 2.40 -24.20
C ASP A 24 1.79 1.30 -24.01
N ALA A 25 1.65 0.77 -22.79
CA ALA A 25 0.62 -0.23 -22.49
C ALA A 25 -0.81 0.30 -22.69
N ALA A 26 -1.07 1.57 -22.38
CA ALA A 26 -2.37 2.18 -22.66
C ALA A 26 -2.62 2.26 -24.18
N TRP A 27 -1.61 2.59 -24.99
CA TRP A 27 -1.75 2.62 -26.45
C TRP A 27 -1.93 1.23 -27.05
N ASP A 28 -1.18 0.26 -26.57
CA ASP A 28 -1.19 -1.10 -27.13
C ASP A 28 -2.46 -1.89 -26.74
N HIS A 29 -3.05 -1.59 -25.58
CA HIS A 29 -4.10 -2.42 -25.00
C HIS A 29 -5.40 -1.69 -24.68
N LEU A 30 -5.34 -0.43 -24.25
CA LEU A 30 -6.54 0.31 -23.83
C LEU A 30 -7.19 1.02 -25.02
N LEU A 31 -6.41 1.80 -25.78
CA LEU A 31 -6.94 2.61 -26.89
C LEU A 31 -7.67 1.80 -27.97
N PRO A 32 -7.15 0.64 -28.42
CA PRO A 32 -7.82 -0.15 -29.45
C PRO A 32 -9.23 -0.63 -29.05
N GLY A 33 -9.50 -0.69 -27.74
CA GLY A 33 -10.79 -1.09 -27.19
C GLY A 33 -11.79 0.05 -26.96
N LEU A 34 -11.37 1.32 -27.05
CA LEU A 34 -12.25 2.46 -26.74
C LEU A 34 -13.36 2.67 -27.80
N ASP A 35 -13.05 2.42 -29.06
CA ASP A 35 -14.04 2.51 -30.16
C ASP A 35 -14.85 1.23 -30.36
N ALA A 36 -14.56 0.17 -29.58
CA ALA A 36 -15.30 -1.07 -29.62
C ALA A 36 -16.56 -0.98 -28.75
N GLY A 37 -17.72 -1.36 -29.30
CA GLY A 37 -18.95 -1.46 -28.51
C GLY A 37 -18.83 -2.55 -27.44
N GLY A 38 -19.27 -2.23 -26.21
CA GLY A 38 -19.35 -3.21 -25.12
C GLY A 38 -20.42 -4.28 -25.35
N SER A 39 -20.34 -5.37 -24.58
CA SER A 39 -21.37 -6.43 -24.57
C SER A 39 -21.50 -7.05 -23.18
N CYS A 40 -22.69 -7.55 -22.84
CA CYS A 40 -22.91 -8.21 -21.56
C CYS A 40 -21.96 -9.42 -21.34
N THR A 41 -21.66 -10.16 -22.41
CA THR A 41 -20.70 -11.29 -22.34
C THR A 41 -19.29 -10.81 -21.96
N ALA A 42 -18.81 -9.74 -22.59
CA ALA A 42 -17.50 -9.16 -22.26
C ALA A 42 -17.45 -8.61 -20.83
N ASP A 43 -18.55 -8.01 -20.36
CA ASP A 43 -18.66 -7.52 -18.98
C ASP A 43 -18.63 -8.67 -17.96
N GLU A 44 -19.32 -9.78 -18.23
CA GLU A 44 -19.29 -10.97 -17.38
C GLU A 44 -17.90 -11.62 -17.34
N GLU A 45 -17.22 -11.73 -18.48
CA GLU A 45 -15.84 -12.22 -18.56
C GLU A 45 -14.87 -11.33 -17.77
N LEU A 46 -15.01 -10.01 -17.91
CA LEU A 46 -14.22 -9.04 -17.17
C LEU A 46 -14.49 -9.13 -15.67
N ALA A 47 -15.76 -9.20 -15.25
CA ALA A 47 -16.14 -9.35 -13.85
C ALA A 47 -15.57 -10.65 -13.26
N GLY A 48 -15.63 -11.76 -13.99
CA GLY A 48 -15.04 -13.04 -13.61
C GLY A 48 -13.52 -12.90 -13.39
N ARG A 49 -12.81 -12.28 -14.33
CA ARG A 49 -11.36 -12.04 -14.21
C ARG A 49 -11.03 -11.14 -13.00
N LEU A 50 -11.77 -10.05 -12.81
CA LEU A 50 -11.54 -9.11 -11.71
C LEU A 50 -11.88 -9.73 -10.34
N SER A 51 -12.87 -10.61 -10.26
CA SER A 51 -13.22 -11.30 -9.01
C SER A 51 -12.10 -12.18 -8.47
N CYS A 52 -11.26 -12.71 -9.37
CA CYS A 52 -10.10 -13.55 -9.03
C CYS A 52 -8.78 -12.77 -9.02
N ALA A 53 -8.77 -11.52 -9.49
CA ALA A 53 -7.59 -10.69 -9.53
C ALA A 53 -7.25 -10.22 -8.10
N ALA A 54 -6.06 -10.56 -7.63
CA ALA A 54 -5.57 -10.17 -6.32
C ALA A 54 -4.25 -9.42 -6.42
N VAL A 55 -4.11 -8.37 -5.62
CA VAL A 55 -2.81 -7.76 -5.37
C VAL A 55 -1.99 -8.71 -4.52
N ARG A 56 -0.77 -9.04 -4.98
CA ARG A 56 0.15 -9.93 -4.24
C ARG A 56 0.34 -9.42 -2.81
N ILE A 57 0.22 -10.34 -1.86
CA ILE A 57 0.46 -10.10 -0.43
C ILE A 57 1.83 -10.69 -0.06
N PRO A 58 2.64 -10.03 0.78
CA PRO A 58 3.85 -10.63 1.32
C PRO A 58 3.57 -11.98 1.99
N GLY A 59 4.46 -12.96 1.83
CA GLY A 59 4.29 -14.28 2.43
C GLY A 59 4.38 -14.29 3.96
N ASP A 60 3.86 -15.35 4.57
CA ASP A 60 3.97 -15.64 6.00
C ASP A 60 4.33 -17.12 6.18
N ASP A 61 5.40 -17.41 6.91
CA ASP A 61 5.86 -18.77 7.25
C ASP A 61 5.39 -19.23 8.64
N ALA A 62 4.50 -18.46 9.27
CA ALA A 62 3.97 -18.68 10.62
C ALA A 62 5.02 -18.72 11.74
N SER A 63 6.25 -18.23 11.50
CA SER A 63 7.30 -18.13 12.53
C SER A 63 7.14 -16.93 13.48
N GLY A 64 6.14 -16.09 13.21
CA GLY A 64 5.96 -14.81 13.88
C GLY A 64 5.56 -14.91 15.34
N THR A 65 6.12 -14.01 16.14
CA THR A 65 5.81 -13.81 17.56
C THR A 65 5.67 -12.32 17.83
N ASP A 66 5.11 -11.97 18.98
CA ASP A 66 5.14 -10.59 19.45
C ASP A 66 6.57 -10.05 19.53
N THR A 67 6.68 -8.75 19.35
CA THR A 67 7.92 -7.98 19.52
C THR A 67 7.66 -6.82 20.48
N THR A 68 8.64 -6.48 21.30
CA THR A 68 8.45 -5.44 22.32
C THR A 68 8.56 -4.04 21.72
N ARG A 69 9.71 -3.71 21.12
CA ARG A 69 9.97 -2.40 20.50
C ARG A 69 11.21 -2.50 19.61
N LEU A 70 11.03 -2.32 18.31
CA LEU A 70 12.09 -2.35 17.31
C LEU A 70 12.44 -0.91 16.95
N VAL A 71 13.70 -0.52 17.17
CA VAL A 71 14.16 0.85 16.96
C VAL A 71 14.21 1.16 15.48
N ARG A 72 13.71 2.33 15.07
CA ARG A 72 13.82 2.75 13.68
C ARG A 72 15.29 2.99 13.30
N ASP A 73 15.78 2.27 12.29
CA ASP A 73 17.15 2.41 11.79
C ASP A 73 17.23 2.92 10.34
N GLY A 74 16.09 3.24 9.72
CA GLY A 74 16.09 3.80 8.37
C GLY A 74 14.72 4.01 7.74
N GLY A 75 14.78 4.39 6.46
CA GLY A 75 13.63 4.70 5.61
C GLY A 75 13.10 6.12 5.79
N ASP A 76 12.29 6.55 4.82
CA ASP A 76 11.84 7.92 4.61
C ASP A 76 10.35 8.15 4.94
N ALA A 77 9.58 7.09 5.18
CA ALA A 77 8.15 7.18 5.47
C ALA A 77 7.86 7.38 6.97
N ALA A 78 6.91 8.25 7.29
CA ALA A 78 6.47 8.56 8.66
C ALA A 78 7.64 8.94 9.61
N PRO A 79 8.43 10.00 9.33
CA PRO A 79 9.68 10.31 10.01
C PRO A 79 9.55 10.60 11.51
N LYS A 80 8.33 10.84 12.01
CA LYS A 80 8.07 11.03 13.45
C LYS A 80 8.07 9.71 14.23
N VAL A 81 7.94 8.57 13.55
CA VAL A 81 7.97 7.24 14.18
C VAL A 81 9.41 6.90 14.54
N ASP A 82 9.66 6.66 15.83
CA ASP A 82 10.97 6.28 16.37
C ASP A 82 11.11 4.76 16.58
N ALA A 83 10.01 4.03 16.70
CA ALA A 83 10.02 2.58 16.86
C ALA A 83 8.74 1.92 16.37
N VAL A 84 8.81 0.60 16.12
CA VAL A 84 7.66 -0.22 15.74
C VAL A 84 7.59 -1.48 16.61
N SER A 85 6.39 -1.88 16.99
CA SER A 85 6.12 -3.19 17.57
C SER A 85 5.13 -3.94 16.68
N ILE A 86 5.31 -5.25 16.59
CA ILE A 86 4.43 -6.18 15.89
C ILE A 86 3.81 -7.09 16.94
N GLU A 87 2.49 -7.10 17.02
CA GLU A 87 1.68 -7.90 17.95
C GLU A 87 0.84 -8.91 17.16
N ILE A 88 0.65 -10.12 17.68
CA ILE A 88 -0.25 -11.14 17.13
C ILE A 88 -1.70 -10.70 17.29
N ALA A 89 -2.51 -10.93 16.27
CA ALA A 89 -3.96 -10.80 16.31
C ALA A 89 -4.62 -11.99 15.60
N ASP A 90 -5.93 -12.18 15.82
CA ASP A 90 -6.67 -13.34 15.31
C ASP A 90 -6.54 -13.53 13.80
N ASP A 91 -6.62 -12.44 13.02
CA ASP A 91 -6.56 -12.44 11.55
C ASP A 91 -5.19 -12.00 10.98
N GLY A 92 -4.15 -12.01 11.81
CA GLY A 92 -2.79 -11.65 11.40
C GLY A 92 -2.01 -10.92 12.49
N TRP A 93 -1.74 -9.64 12.27
CA TRP A 93 -0.86 -8.85 13.12
C TRP A 93 -1.41 -7.44 13.36
N VAL A 94 -0.90 -6.77 14.39
CA VAL A 94 -1.06 -5.33 14.58
C VAL A 94 0.33 -4.69 14.58
N ALA A 95 0.54 -3.75 13.66
CA ALA A 95 1.73 -2.91 13.66
C ALA A 95 1.47 -1.66 14.50
N VAL A 96 2.20 -1.54 15.61
CA VAL A 96 2.16 -0.40 16.52
C VAL A 96 3.34 0.52 16.22
N PHE A 97 3.04 1.75 15.80
CA PHE A 97 4.03 2.79 15.49
C PHE A 97 4.15 3.75 16.66
N HIS A 98 5.36 3.90 17.20
CA HIS A 98 5.65 4.77 18.34
C HIS A 98 6.32 6.06 17.88
N ALA A 99 5.84 7.21 18.37
CA ALA A 99 6.43 8.53 18.16
C ALA A 99 6.38 9.35 19.46
N GLY A 100 7.45 9.30 20.24
CA GLY A 100 7.48 9.86 21.58
C GLY A 100 6.39 9.23 22.46
N GLU A 101 5.46 10.06 22.95
CA GLU A 101 4.32 9.61 23.77
C GLU A 101 3.12 9.12 22.94
N ARG A 102 3.17 9.30 21.62
CA ARG A 102 2.07 8.93 20.72
C ARG A 102 2.28 7.52 20.19
N ARG A 103 1.19 6.77 20.08
CA ARG A 103 1.14 5.48 19.38
C ARG A 103 0.02 5.44 18.36
N TRP A 104 0.28 4.78 17.24
CA TRP A 104 -0.73 4.45 16.23
C TRP A 104 -0.71 2.96 15.93
N GLU A 105 -1.86 2.41 15.59
CA GLU A 105 -2.03 0.99 15.34
C GLU A 105 -2.62 0.82 13.94
N LEU A 106 -2.05 -0.08 13.16
CA LEU A 106 -2.66 -0.57 11.94
C LEU A 106 -2.76 -2.09 12.00
N PRO A 107 -3.96 -2.66 11.82
CA PRO A 107 -4.11 -4.08 11.53
C PRO A 107 -3.34 -4.43 10.25
N VAL A 108 -2.67 -5.58 10.24
CA VAL A 108 -1.93 -6.13 9.11
C VAL A 108 -2.41 -7.57 8.90
N GLY A 109 -3.15 -7.80 7.82
CA GLY A 109 -3.76 -9.10 7.56
C GLY A 109 -2.73 -10.14 7.13
N LYS A 110 -2.94 -11.39 7.55
CA LYS A 110 -2.19 -12.56 7.09
C LYS A 110 -2.90 -13.18 5.88
N GLY A 111 -2.28 -13.11 4.70
CA GLY A 111 -2.88 -13.63 3.46
C GLY A 111 -4.14 -12.88 3.00
N THR A 112 -4.50 -11.79 3.68
CA THR A 112 -5.62 -10.90 3.34
C THR A 112 -5.23 -9.45 3.60
N TRP A 113 -5.96 -8.50 3.00
CA TRP A 113 -5.78 -7.07 3.24
C TRP A 113 -6.67 -6.59 4.40
N ALA A 114 -6.06 -6.26 5.52
CA ALA A 114 -6.78 -5.72 6.67
C ALA A 114 -7.06 -4.22 6.51
N ALA A 115 -8.25 -3.79 6.92
CA ALA A 115 -8.63 -2.38 6.94
C ALA A 115 -8.13 -1.71 8.23
N GLY A 116 -7.56 -0.51 8.08
CA GLY A 116 -7.13 0.30 9.22
C GLY A 116 -7.19 1.79 8.90
N GLU A 117 -6.99 2.61 9.92
CA GLU A 117 -6.92 4.06 9.78
C GLU A 117 -5.71 4.60 10.54
N TRP A 118 -4.87 5.36 9.84
CA TRP A 118 -3.80 6.12 10.47
C TRP A 118 -4.40 7.37 11.11
N LYS A 119 -4.44 7.43 12.44
CA LYS A 119 -5.08 8.54 13.18
C LYS A 119 -4.40 9.87 12.85
N GLY A 120 -5.20 10.81 12.37
CA GLY A 120 -4.86 12.18 11.98
C GLY A 120 -6.14 13.03 11.97
N ASP A 121 -6.03 14.27 11.51
CA ASP A 121 -7.20 15.14 11.28
C ASP A 121 -7.15 15.72 9.85
N PRO A 122 -7.93 15.18 8.89
CA PRO A 122 -8.73 13.96 9.00
C PRO A 122 -7.86 12.69 9.09
N GLY A 123 -8.45 11.59 9.58
CA GLY A 123 -7.82 10.27 9.56
C GLY A 123 -7.57 9.77 8.14
N VAL A 124 -6.51 8.97 7.96
CA VAL A 124 -6.12 8.46 6.64
C VAL A 124 -6.40 6.96 6.55
N PRO A 125 -7.27 6.49 5.64
CA PRO A 125 -7.59 5.07 5.51
C PRO A 125 -6.43 4.27 4.89
N PHE A 126 -6.19 3.07 5.41
CA PHE A 126 -5.19 2.12 4.92
C PHE A 126 -5.77 0.73 4.62
N ARG A 127 -5.08 0.00 3.74
CA ARG A 127 -5.15 -1.46 3.63
C ARG A 127 -3.75 -2.03 3.84
N SER A 128 -3.63 -2.97 4.76
CA SER A 128 -2.31 -3.51 5.12
C SER A 128 -2.31 -5.03 5.12
N ALA A 129 -1.25 -5.61 4.57
CA ALA A 129 -1.05 -7.05 4.53
C ALA A 129 0.43 -7.38 4.68
N GLY A 130 0.73 -8.47 5.37
CA GLY A 130 2.10 -8.81 5.71
C GLY A 130 2.24 -10.11 6.50
N GLY A 131 3.49 -10.45 6.79
CA GLY A 131 3.82 -11.69 7.47
C GLY A 131 5.29 -11.77 7.87
N TRP A 132 5.59 -12.79 8.66
CA TRP A 132 6.96 -13.14 9.01
C TRP A 132 7.53 -14.12 8.01
N VAL A 133 8.77 -13.88 7.58
CA VAL A 133 9.56 -14.83 6.79
C VAL A 133 10.98 -14.81 7.32
N SER A 134 11.47 -15.96 7.77
CA SER A 134 12.85 -16.13 8.24
C SER A 134 13.28 -15.10 9.29
N GLY A 135 12.41 -14.80 10.27
CA GLY A 135 12.70 -13.86 11.36
C GLY A 135 12.64 -12.38 10.98
N ARG A 136 12.13 -12.05 9.79
CA ARG A 136 11.82 -10.68 9.37
C ARG A 136 10.35 -10.51 9.07
N PHE A 137 9.74 -9.49 9.65
CA PHE A 137 8.39 -9.07 9.31
C PHE A 137 8.43 -8.17 8.09
N ARG A 138 7.55 -8.45 7.12
CA ARG A 138 7.36 -7.61 5.94
C ARG A 138 5.89 -7.30 5.76
N ALA A 139 5.55 -6.03 5.68
CA ALA A 139 4.21 -5.59 5.40
C ALA A 139 4.18 -4.46 4.36
N GLU A 140 3.14 -4.48 3.54
CA GLU A 140 2.75 -3.35 2.70
C GLU A 140 1.59 -2.62 3.36
N LEU A 141 1.73 -1.31 3.56
CA LEU A 141 0.68 -0.43 4.07
C LEU A 141 0.26 0.50 2.93
N ARG A 142 -0.90 0.23 2.33
CA ARG A 142 -1.41 0.96 1.17
C ARG A 142 -2.35 2.06 1.63
N MET A 143 -2.01 3.29 1.31
CA MET A 143 -2.83 4.44 1.65
C MET A 143 -3.99 4.53 0.65
N ILE A 144 -5.23 4.48 1.15
CA ILE A 144 -6.40 4.43 0.28
C ILE A 144 -6.66 5.81 -0.31
N ARG A 145 -6.98 5.84 -1.60
CA ARG A 145 -7.14 7.04 -2.45
C ARG A 145 -5.84 7.73 -2.87
N THR A 146 -4.68 7.18 -2.56
CA THR A 146 -3.41 7.58 -3.19
C THR A 146 -2.71 6.36 -3.77
N PRO A 147 -1.76 6.53 -4.70
CA PRO A 147 -1.03 5.39 -5.23
C PRO A 147 0.11 4.92 -4.30
N HIS A 148 0.33 5.58 -3.16
CA HIS A 148 1.52 5.41 -2.35
C HIS A 148 1.44 4.24 -1.37
N VAL A 149 2.56 3.52 -1.28
CA VAL A 149 2.70 2.34 -0.42
C VAL A 149 3.87 2.53 0.52
N ILE A 150 3.64 2.29 1.81
CA ILE A 150 4.72 2.19 2.80
C ILE A 150 5.10 0.72 2.93
N GLN A 151 6.38 0.42 2.77
CA GLN A 151 6.99 -0.86 3.07
C GLN A 151 7.53 -0.82 4.50
N LEU A 152 6.97 -1.68 5.35
CA LEU A 152 7.46 -1.92 6.70
C LEU A 152 8.30 -3.19 6.69
N VAL A 153 9.56 -3.08 7.12
CA VAL A 153 10.45 -4.22 7.36
C VAL A 153 10.91 -4.17 8.81
N ALA A 154 10.63 -5.22 9.57
CA ALA A 154 11.06 -5.35 10.96
C ALA A 154 11.99 -6.56 11.09
N ASP A 155 13.19 -6.35 11.62
CA ASP A 155 14.18 -7.40 11.86
C ASP A 155 14.28 -7.65 13.37
N ARG A 156 13.76 -8.80 13.81
CA ARG A 156 13.73 -9.17 15.22
C ARG A 156 15.14 -9.43 15.77
N GLY A 157 16.03 -10.01 14.95
CA GLY A 157 17.40 -10.32 15.36
C GLY A 157 18.26 -9.08 15.55
N ALA A 158 18.06 -8.09 14.68
CA ALA A 158 18.72 -6.79 14.80
C ALA A 158 18.05 -5.87 15.84
N GLY A 159 16.78 -6.11 16.18
CA GLY A 159 15.99 -5.22 17.04
C GLY A 159 15.61 -3.92 16.34
N THR A 160 15.49 -3.93 15.01
CA THR A 160 15.28 -2.72 14.21
C THR A 160 14.08 -2.80 13.28
N ALA A 161 13.59 -1.63 12.87
CA ALA A 161 12.51 -1.50 11.90
C ALA A 161 12.79 -0.38 10.89
N GLN A 162 12.29 -0.56 9.66
CA GLN A 162 12.40 0.40 8.57
C GLN A 162 11.04 0.67 7.98
N LEU A 163 10.74 1.94 7.74
CA LEU A 163 9.54 2.39 7.04
C LEU A 163 9.96 3.18 5.82
N ARG A 164 9.75 2.61 4.64
CA ARG A 164 10.15 3.20 3.36
C ARG A 164 8.94 3.43 2.48
N TRP A 165 8.90 4.54 1.76
CA TRP A 165 8.00 4.65 0.62
C TRP A 165 8.47 3.71 -0.49
N ARG A 166 7.54 3.06 -1.18
CA ARG A 166 7.87 2.28 -2.38
C ARG A 166 8.38 3.21 -3.48
N GLU A 167 7.68 4.32 -3.72
CA GLU A 167 8.24 5.51 -4.36
C GLU A 167 7.95 6.74 -3.50
N GLN A 168 8.99 7.54 -3.27
CA GLN A 168 8.89 8.70 -2.40
C GLN A 168 7.85 9.70 -2.95
N PRO A 169 6.89 10.15 -2.11
CA PRO A 169 5.96 11.18 -2.52
C PRO A 169 6.64 12.51 -2.81
N LEU A 170 6.11 13.25 -3.80
CA LEU A 170 6.55 14.61 -4.12
C LEU A 170 6.22 15.61 -3.00
N HIS A 171 5.19 15.35 -2.20
CA HIS A 171 4.73 16.21 -1.12
C HIS A 171 4.61 15.43 0.18
N GLY A 172 5.42 15.82 1.17
CA GLY A 172 5.38 15.29 2.53
C GLY A 172 6.05 13.91 2.69
N CYS A 173 6.57 13.65 3.88
CA CYS A 173 7.15 12.36 4.25
C CYS A 173 6.25 11.58 5.22
N GLY A 174 5.14 12.16 5.70
CA GLY A 174 4.20 11.54 6.63
C GLY A 174 2.84 11.21 5.99
N PRO A 175 2.14 10.14 6.42
CA PRO A 175 0.85 9.72 5.85
C PRO A 175 -0.19 10.84 5.76
N GLY A 176 -0.40 11.60 6.85
CA GLY A 176 -1.38 12.70 6.89
C GLY A 176 -0.93 13.99 6.17
N GLN A 177 0.36 14.13 5.87
CA GLN A 177 0.86 15.25 5.06
C GLN A 177 0.81 14.94 3.56
N HIS A 178 0.65 13.66 3.23
CA HIS A 178 0.65 13.14 1.88
C HIS A 178 -0.76 12.84 1.36
N SER A 179 -1.76 12.70 2.24
CA SER A 179 -3.16 12.61 1.82
C SER A 179 -3.57 13.88 1.08
N ILE A 180 -3.88 13.75 -0.22
CA ILE A 180 -4.54 14.80 -0.99
C ILE A 180 -5.91 15.00 -0.36
N GLN A 181 -6.12 16.11 0.36
CA GLN A 181 -7.45 16.45 0.84
C GLN A 181 -8.35 16.71 -0.38
N PRO A 182 -9.49 16.00 -0.56
CA PRO A 182 -10.57 16.56 -1.35
C PRO A 182 -11.18 17.70 -0.53
N GLY A 183 -11.16 18.91 -1.10
CA GLY A 183 -12.00 20.01 -0.63
C GLY A 183 -13.47 19.75 -0.90
#